data_AF-A0A7Z7KJY6-F1
#
_entry.id   AF-A0A7Z7KJY6-F1
#
_cell.length_a   1.000
_cell.length_b   1.000
_cell.length_c   1.000
_cell.angle_alpha   90.00
_cell.angle_beta   90.00
_cell.angle_gamma   90.00
#
_symmetry.space_group_name_H-M   'P 1'
#
loop_
_entity.id
_entity.type
_entity.pdbx_description
1 polymer ?
#
loop_
_entity_poly.entity_id
_entity_poly.type
_entity_poly.pdbx_seq_one_letter_code
_entity_poly.pdbx_strand_id
1 'polypeptide(L)' 'MTRPDTPGRDERLPDRIRDYRIEAEPRETPDLHKLAQLFIGMARSRAEQDRARPAPDAVSPVPGACRDSKVESDQQEAND' A
#
# COMPACT_ATOMS: atom_id res chain seq x y z
N MET A 1 -9.46 -28.28 -27.93
CA MET A 1 -9.96 -26.90 -27.71
C MET A 1 -9.72 -26.55 -26.26
N THR A 2 -8.61 -25.87 -25.97
CA THR A 2 -8.22 -25.51 -24.60
C THR A 2 -8.88 -24.17 -24.26
N ARG A 3 -9.75 -24.14 -23.25
CA ARG A 3 -10.41 -22.91 -22.81
C ARG A 3 -9.37 -21.99 -22.19
N PRO A 4 -9.40 -20.67 -22.44
CA PRO A 4 -8.47 -19.74 -21.81
C PRO A 4 -8.78 -19.67 -20.31
N ASP A 5 -7.78 -19.93 -19.47
CA ASP A 5 -7.81 -19.58 -18.06
C ASP A 5 -8.05 -18.07 -17.97
N THR A 6 -9.22 -17.65 -17.48
CA THR A 6 -9.56 -16.25 -17.25
C THR A 6 -9.01 -15.84 -15.88
N PRO A 7 -7.91 -15.06 -15.80
CA PRO A 7 -7.43 -14.55 -14.53
C PRO A 7 -8.36 -13.41 -14.11
N GLY A 8 -9.32 -13.70 -13.23
CA GLY A 8 -10.24 -12.66 -12.75
C GLY A 8 -11.38 -13.13 -11.85
N ARG A 9 -11.68 -14.43 -11.82
CA ARG A 9 -12.80 -14.95 -11.02
C ARG A 9 -12.33 -15.31 -9.61
N ASP A 10 -12.55 -14.44 -8.64
CA ASP A 10 -12.30 -14.75 -7.22
C ASP A 10 -13.48 -15.58 -6.65
N GLU A 11 -13.28 -16.89 -6.53
CA GLU A 11 -14.31 -17.81 -6.02
C GLU A 11 -14.67 -17.58 -4.55
N ARG A 12 -13.89 -16.79 -3.80
CA ARG A 12 -14.22 -16.45 -2.42
C ARG A 12 -15.30 -15.38 -2.33
N LEU A 13 -15.55 -14.65 -3.43
CA LEU A 13 -16.58 -13.63 -3.50
C LEU A 13 -17.95 -14.24 -3.83
N PRO A 14 -19.07 -13.68 -3.35
CA PRO A 14 -20.42 -14.11 -3.76
C PRO A 14 -20.64 -14.04 -5.28
N ASP A 15 -21.37 -15.00 -5.86
CA ASP A 15 -21.57 -15.11 -7.33
C ASP A 15 -21.94 -13.79 -7.99
N ARG A 16 -22.85 -13.02 -7.37
CA ARG A 16 -23.32 -11.74 -7.90
C ARG A 16 -22.24 -10.67 -8.06
N ILE A 17 -21.11 -10.77 -7.35
CA ILE A 17 -20.03 -9.77 -7.41
C ILE A 17 -18.75 -10.25 -8.11
N ARG A 18 -18.68 -11.53 -8.48
CA ARG A 18 -17.50 -12.12 -9.12
C ARG A 18 -17.17 -11.50 -10.48
N ASP A 19 -18.18 -10.93 -11.13
CA ASP A 19 -18.06 -10.33 -12.46
C ASP A 19 -17.87 -8.80 -12.41
N TYR A 20 -17.91 -8.17 -11.23
CA TYR A 20 -17.66 -6.73 -11.13
C TYR A 20 -16.16 -6.44 -11.20
N ARG A 21 -15.81 -5.49 -12.08
CA ARG A 21 -14.48 -4.91 -12.14
C ARG A 21 -14.47 -3.63 -11.31
N ILE A 22 -13.69 -3.62 -10.22
CA ILE A 22 -13.49 -2.43 -9.39
C ILE A 22 -12.40 -1.60 -10.02
N GLU A 23 -12.74 -0.38 -10.45
CA GLU A 23 -11.79 0.59 -10.98
C GLU A 23 -11.79 1.85 -10.12
N ALA A 24 -10.62 2.44 -9.95
CA ALA A 24 -10.49 3.71 -9.25
C ALA A 24 -10.64 4.86 -10.25
N GLU A 25 -11.66 5.70 -10.06
CA GLU A 25 -11.82 6.92 -10.84
C GLU A 25 -10.93 8.03 -10.28
N PRO A 26 -10.11 8.70 -11.11
CA PRO A 26 -9.36 9.88 -10.71
C PRO A 26 -10.31 11.00 -10.28
N ARG A 27 -9.97 11.67 -9.18
CA ARG A 27 -10.72 12.84 -8.69
C ARG A 27 -9.84 14.07 -8.78
N GLU A 28 -10.39 15.18 -9.26
CA GLU A 28 -9.67 16.46 -9.32
C GLU A 28 -9.19 16.92 -7.94
N THR A 29 -10.02 16.71 -6.91
CA THR A 29 -9.69 17.00 -5.51
C THR A 29 -9.86 15.74 -4.67
N PRO A 30 -8.77 14.99 -4.39
CA PRO A 30 -8.84 13.85 -3.50
C PRO A 30 -9.06 14.30 -2.05
N ASP A 31 -9.81 13.50 -1.29
CA ASP A 31 -10.00 13.71 0.14
C ASP A 31 -8.75 13.26 0.91
N LEU A 32 -7.89 14.23 1.25
CA LEU A 32 -6.62 13.97 1.92
C LEU A 32 -6.80 13.31 3.29
N HIS A 33 -7.89 13.61 3.99
CA HIS A 33 -8.17 13.02 5.29
C HIS A 33 -8.46 11.51 5.15
N LYS A 34 -9.29 11.14 4.18
CA LYS A 34 -9.56 9.71 3.87
C LYS A 34 -8.32 8.98 3.39
N LEU A 35 -7.50 9.62 2.56
CA LEU A 35 -6.24 9.02 2.12
C LEU A 35 -5.29 8.78 3.30
N ALA A 36 -5.12 9.77 4.19
CA ALA A 36 -4.29 9.62 5.38
C ALA A 36 -4.76 8.46 6.25
N GLN A 37 -6.07 8.35 6.51
CA GLN A 37 -6.65 7.22 7.25
C GLN A 37 -6.32 5.87 6.60
N LEU A 38 -6.50 5.76 5.27
CA LEU A 38 -6.22 4.54 4.53
C LEU A 38 -4.74 4.15 4.62
N PHE A 39 -3.83 5.07 4.35
CA PHE A 39 -2.39 4.80 4.36
C PHE A 39 -1.87 4.41 5.75
N ILE A 40 -2.34 5.09 6.81
CA ILE A 40 -1.98 4.75 8.20
C ILE A 40 -2.49 3.34 8.54
N GLY A 41 -3.73 3.01 8.17
CA GLY A 41 -4.30 1.68 8.38
C GLY A 41 -3.51 0.59 7.67
N MET A 42 -3.11 0.83 6.40
CA MET A 42 -2.27 -0.11 5.65
C MET A 42 -0.88 -0.29 6.27
N ALA A 43 -0.23 0.81 6.68
CA ALA A 43 1.08 0.76 7.33
C ALA A 43 1.03 -0.05 8.63
N ARG A 44 -0.02 0.16 9.45
CA ARG A 44 -0.24 -0.60 10.67
C ARG A 44 -0.46 -2.09 10.40
N SER A 45 -1.31 -2.43 9.43
CA SER A 45 -1.58 -3.83 9.04
C SER A 45 -0.29 -4.56 8.62
N ARG A 46 0.58 -3.90 7.86
CA ARG A 46 1.90 -4.45 7.50
C ARG A 46 2.78 -4.66 8.71
N ALA A 47 2.88 -3.67 9.60
CA ALA A 47 3.68 -3.79 10.81
C ALA A 47 3.19 -4.92 11.75
N GLU A 48 1.87 -5.14 11.81
CA GLU A 48 1.27 -6.25 12.57
C GLU A 48 1.56 -7.61 11.90
N GLN A 49 1.50 -7.71 10.57
CA GLN A 49 1.88 -8.91 9.83
C GLN A 49 3.37 -9.25 9.97
N ASP A 50 4.25 -8.25 9.93
CA ASP A 50 5.69 -8.44 10.13
C ASP A 50 6.01 -8.98 11.52
N ARG A 51 5.26 -8.53 12.55
CA ARG A 51 5.37 -9.07 13.91
C ARG A 51 4.82 -10.49 14.03
N ALA A 52 3.79 -10.83 13.26
CA ALA A 52 3.15 -12.14 13.29
C ALA A 52 3.92 -13.21 12.49
N ARG A 53 4.84 -12.79 11.59
CA ARG A 53 5.69 -13.71 10.83
C ARG A 53 6.87 -14.15 11.71
N PRO A 54 6.99 -15.43 12.10
CA PRO A 54 8.19 -15.90 12.77
C PRO A 54 9.38 -15.69 11.84
N ALA A 55 10.49 -15.20 12.40
CA ALA A 55 11.71 -14.90 11.66
C ALA A 55 12.13 -16.14 10.84
N PRO A 56 12.32 -16.04 9.51
CA PRO A 56 13.10 -17.05 8.82
C PRO A 56 14.49 -17.04 9.46
N ASP A 57 15.05 -18.22 9.72
CA ASP A 57 16.34 -18.42 10.39
C ASP A 57 17.36 -17.33 10.04
N ALA A 58 17.90 -16.73 11.11
CA ALA A 58 18.66 -15.51 11.11
C ALA A 58 19.75 -15.45 10.02
N VAL A 59 19.61 -14.49 9.11
CA VAL A 59 20.75 -13.73 8.62
C VAL A 59 20.53 -12.30 9.11
N SER A 60 21.31 -11.90 10.12
CA SER A 60 21.21 -10.61 10.80
C SER A 60 21.06 -9.44 9.84
N PRO A 61 20.03 -8.58 9.98
CA PRO A 61 20.02 -7.29 9.31
C PRO A 61 20.98 -6.36 10.06
N VAL A 62 21.94 -5.80 9.33
CA VAL A 62 22.82 -4.72 9.81
C VAL A 62 21.96 -3.58 10.38
N PRO A 63 22.21 -3.09 11.61
CA PRO A 63 21.45 -1.99 12.18
C PRO A 63 21.86 -0.69 11.50
N GLY A 64 21.10 -0.27 10.49
CA GLY A 64 21.43 0.94 9.72
C GLY A 64 20.40 1.41 8.71
N ALA A 65 19.13 1.03 8.85
CA ALA A 65 18.08 1.45 7.92
C ALA A 65 16.84 2.06 8.61
N CYS A 66 17.04 2.77 9.71
CA CYS A 66 16.18 3.91 10.03
C CYS A 66 16.82 5.11 9.31
N ARG A 67 16.51 5.30 8.03
CA ARG A 67 16.89 6.55 7.35
C ARG A 67 15.93 7.61 7.85
N ASP A 68 16.39 8.37 8.84
CA ASP A 68 15.91 9.72 9.12
C ASP A 68 15.97 10.51 7.81
N SER A 69 14.84 10.66 7.13
CA SER A 69 14.69 11.68 6.10
C SER A 69 14.66 13.04 6.80
N LYS A 70 15.84 13.51 7.20
CA LYS A 70 16.08 14.91 7.55
C LYS A 70 15.89 15.70 6.24
N VAL A 71 14.68 16.21 6.04
CA VAL A 71 14.40 17.21 5.03
C VAL A 71 15.11 18.48 5.47
N GLU A 72 16.27 18.78 4.89
CA GLU A 72 16.84 20.11 4.99
C GLU A 72 15.93 21.04 4.17
N SER A 73 15.19 21.90 4.89
CA SER A 73 14.41 22.97 4.29
C SER A 73 15.37 24.00 3.73
N ASP A 74 15.64 23.91 2.43
CA ASP A 74 16.24 25.03 1.71
C ASP A 74 15.22 26.18 1.67
N GLN A 75 15.63 27.29 2.28
CA GLN A 75 14.88 28.53 2.43
C GLN A 75 14.60 29.11 1.03
N GLN A 76 13.34 29.20 0.62
CA GLN A 76 12.96 29.85 -0.64
C GLN A 76 13.10 31.37 -0.49
N GLU A 77 14.07 31.95 -1.19
CA GLU A 77 14.15 33.41 -1.41
C GLU A 77 12.94 33.86 -2.24
N ALA A 78 12.20 34.83 -1.71
CA ALA A 78 11.18 35.55 -2.45
C ALA A 78 11.89 36.48 -3.45
N ASN A 79 11.60 36.35 -4.74
CA ASN A 79 11.99 37.37 -5.72
C ASN A 79 11.20 38.65 -5.46
N ASP A 80 11.93 39.76 -5.30
CA ASP A 80 11.44 41.15 -5.38
C ASP A 80 11.02 41.52 -6.81
#